data_AF-A0A957QM16-F1
#
_entry.id   AF-A0A957QM16-F1
#
_cell.length_a   1.000
_cell.length_b   1.000
_cell.length_c   1.000
_cell.angle_alpha   90.00
_cell.angle_beta   90.00
_cell.angle_gamma   90.00
#
_symmetry.space_group_name_H-M   'P 1'
#
loop_
_entity.id
_entity.type
_entity.pdbx_description
1 polymer ?
#
loop_
_entity_poly.entity_id
_entity_poly.type
_entity_poly.pdbx_seq_one_letter_code
_entity_poly.pdbx_strand_id
1 'polypeptide(L)'
;MTVQTQALSTFSRTYGVREFEQQALAELTRRGLGRARQVVAVNDGASWIQSFVDYHAPDAIRILDFAHAAGYIAKLGKAILGEDSPQFPRWFQQQCHQLKHRPSHHNLANLAWFGQQASTLEQQTTVASALHYLQQRQAMIDYPHFRLRGLPIGSGSVESSHKQVVQSRMKQAGMRWADHYLNGFLALRNLIVNDRWDEGWLATSTFFRRQRRPAQGQKASPVTPPLTFADVLVADDIDAPVTLPSTSSGLQKSSWRKFHLGPPSKWASYRAQQNDS
;
A
#
# COMPACT_ATOMS: atom_id res chain seq x y z
N MET A 1 -1.09 22.67 17.39
CA MET A 1 -0.99 21.35 18.02
C MET A 1 -0.05 20.51 17.18
N THR A 2 1.10 20.10 17.71
CA THR A 2 2.07 19.27 16.98
C THR A 2 1.74 17.82 17.29
N VAL A 3 1.30 17.06 16.28
CA VAL A 3 1.12 15.61 16.44
C VAL A 3 2.49 14.97 16.52
N GLN A 4 2.76 14.31 17.65
CA GLN A 4 3.96 13.52 17.85
C GLN A 4 3.66 12.06 17.54
N THR A 5 4.40 11.49 16.61
CA THR A 5 4.34 10.06 16.35
C THR A 5 5.12 9.32 17.43
N GLN A 6 4.45 8.42 18.14
CA GLN A 6 5.05 7.55 19.14
C GLN A 6 5.00 6.10 18.65
N ALA A 7 5.94 5.26 19.09
CA ALA A 7 6.02 3.84 18.72
C ALA A 7 6.10 3.57 17.19
N LEU A 8 6.95 4.33 16.49
CA LEU A 8 7.26 4.07 15.08
C LEU A 8 7.81 2.65 14.93
N SER A 9 7.23 1.90 13.99
CA SER A 9 7.73 0.58 13.63
C SER A 9 7.50 0.29 12.16
N THR A 10 8.31 -0.60 11.62
CA THR A 10 8.44 -0.89 10.19
C THR A 10 8.12 -2.34 9.91
N PHE A 11 7.58 -2.60 8.73
CA PHE A 11 7.38 -3.94 8.20
C PHE A 11 7.65 -3.92 6.70
N SER A 12 8.45 -4.85 6.22
CA SER A 12 8.85 -4.93 4.82
C SER A 12 9.11 -6.37 4.38
N ARG A 13 8.65 -6.70 3.18
CA ARG A 13 8.83 -8.00 2.52
C ARG A 13 8.84 -7.81 1.00
N THR A 14 9.48 -8.72 0.30
CA THR A 14 9.45 -8.85 -1.17
C THR A 14 8.56 -10.03 -1.54
N TYR A 15 7.25 -9.79 -1.50
CA TYR A 15 6.21 -10.76 -1.88
C TYR A 15 5.33 -10.19 -2.98
N GLY A 16 4.55 -11.04 -3.65
CA GLY A 16 3.42 -10.58 -4.46
C GLY A 16 2.40 -9.84 -3.59
N VAL A 17 1.54 -9.02 -4.21
CA VAL A 17 0.58 -8.16 -3.49
C VAL A 17 -0.27 -8.94 -2.48
N ARG A 18 -0.86 -10.06 -2.90
CA ARG A 18 -1.74 -10.88 -2.06
C ARG A 18 -1.02 -11.53 -0.87
N GLU A 19 0.18 -12.03 -1.12
CA GLU A 19 1.02 -12.63 -0.07
C GLU A 19 1.48 -11.56 0.93
N PHE A 20 1.84 -10.38 0.44
CA PHE A 20 2.20 -9.25 1.28
C PHE A 20 1.04 -8.83 2.19
N GLU A 21 -0.17 -8.71 1.64
CA GLU A 21 -1.41 -8.43 2.37
C GLU A 21 -1.64 -9.45 3.49
N GLN A 22 -1.58 -10.75 3.18
CA GLN A 22 -1.74 -11.79 4.19
C GLN A 22 -0.68 -11.75 5.29
N GLN A 23 0.59 -11.55 4.92
CA GLN A 23 1.69 -11.51 5.88
C GLN A 23 1.66 -10.23 6.75
N ALA A 24 1.14 -9.13 6.22
CA ALA A 24 0.97 -7.89 6.97
C ALA A 24 -0.08 -8.02 8.08
N LEU A 25 -1.07 -8.92 7.94
CA LEU A 25 -2.18 -9.06 8.89
C LEU A 25 -1.69 -9.30 10.33
N ALA A 26 -0.76 -10.23 10.52
CA ALA A 26 -0.22 -10.55 11.84
C ALA A 26 0.50 -9.33 12.46
N GLU A 27 1.27 -8.61 11.63
CA GLU A 27 2.05 -7.45 12.06
C GLU A 27 1.16 -6.23 12.34
N LEU A 28 0.09 -6.02 11.58
CA LEU A 28 -0.91 -5.00 11.81
C LEU A 28 -1.74 -5.29 13.06
N THR A 29 -2.16 -6.54 13.25
CA THR A 29 -2.88 -6.99 14.45
C THR A 29 -2.02 -6.80 15.70
N ARG A 30 -0.75 -7.21 15.65
CA ARG A 30 0.21 -7.00 16.75
C ARG A 30 0.39 -5.53 17.10
N ARG A 31 0.37 -4.64 16.11
CA ARG A 31 0.42 -3.17 16.28
C ARG A 31 -0.91 -2.56 16.74
N GLY A 32 -1.92 -3.40 16.99
CA GLY A 32 -3.19 -2.99 17.55
C GLY A 32 -4.15 -2.38 16.55
N LEU A 33 -4.04 -2.71 15.25
CA LEU A 33 -4.96 -2.20 14.22
C LEU A 33 -6.43 -2.39 14.61
N GLY A 34 -6.81 -3.58 15.09
CA GLY A 34 -8.18 -3.87 15.54
C GLY A 34 -8.61 -3.16 16.82
N ARG A 35 -7.70 -2.49 17.53
CA ARG A 35 -7.98 -1.67 18.73
C ARG A 35 -7.78 -0.18 18.47
N ALA A 36 -7.39 0.21 17.26
CA ALA A 36 -7.12 1.60 16.94
C ALA A 36 -8.44 2.37 16.86
N ARG A 37 -8.53 3.49 17.59
CA ARG A 37 -9.68 4.41 17.48
C ARG A 37 -9.82 5.01 16.08
N GLN A 38 -8.69 5.20 15.40
CA GLN A 38 -8.64 5.78 14.06
C GLN A 38 -7.40 5.26 13.34
N VAL A 39 -7.60 4.87 12.08
CA VAL A 39 -6.52 4.46 11.18
C VAL A 39 -6.37 5.53 10.11
N VAL A 40 -5.12 5.91 9.83
CA VAL A 40 -4.77 6.87 8.78
C VAL A 40 -3.75 6.22 7.86
N ALA A 41 -4.06 6.17 6.58
CA ALA A 41 -3.22 5.58 5.54
C ALA A 41 -2.69 6.69 4.62
N VAL A 42 -1.43 7.10 4.86
CA VAL A 42 -0.70 8.04 3.98
C VAL A 42 0.06 7.25 2.93
N ASN A 43 -0.24 7.44 1.64
CA ASN A 43 0.37 6.68 0.55
C ASN A 43 0.33 7.43 -0.79
N ASP A 44 0.97 6.87 -1.82
CA ASP A 44 1.02 7.44 -3.18
C ASP A 44 -0.24 7.15 -4.02
N GLY A 45 -1.31 6.62 -3.44
CA GLY A 45 -2.56 6.38 -4.13
C GLY A 45 -2.52 5.26 -5.17
N ALA A 46 -1.49 4.40 -5.21
CA ALA A 46 -1.47 3.24 -6.10
C ALA A 46 -2.67 2.30 -5.82
N SER A 47 -3.25 1.73 -6.89
CA SER A 47 -4.48 0.91 -6.79
C SER A 47 -4.32 -0.28 -5.86
N TRP A 48 -3.18 -0.97 -5.91
CA TRP A 48 -2.89 -2.10 -5.02
C TRP A 48 -2.82 -1.68 -3.54
N ILE A 49 -2.38 -0.45 -3.23
CA ILE A 49 -2.39 0.08 -1.87
C ILE A 49 -3.82 0.37 -1.43
N GLN A 50 -4.68 0.85 -2.34
CA GLN A 50 -6.09 1.03 -2.05
C GLN A 50 -6.73 -0.30 -1.64
N SER A 51 -6.50 -1.36 -2.42
CA SER A 51 -6.98 -2.71 -2.11
C SER A 51 -6.42 -3.24 -0.78
N PHE A 52 -5.13 -3.03 -0.52
CA PHE A 52 -4.49 -3.41 0.75
C PHE A 52 -5.15 -2.71 1.94
N VAL A 53 -5.46 -1.41 1.82
CA VAL A 53 -6.16 -0.65 2.86
C VAL A 53 -7.60 -1.15 3.00
N ASP A 54 -8.30 -1.47 1.91
CA ASP A 54 -9.67 -2.03 1.95
C ASP A 54 -9.71 -3.36 2.71
N TYR A 55 -8.70 -4.20 2.52
CA TYR A 55 -8.60 -5.49 3.20
C TYR A 55 -8.32 -5.37 4.70
N HIS A 56 -7.42 -4.45 5.11
CA HIS A 56 -6.98 -4.37 6.49
C HIS A 56 -7.74 -3.36 7.35
N ALA A 57 -8.15 -2.23 6.77
CA ALA A 57 -8.76 -1.11 7.47
C ALA A 57 -9.66 -0.31 6.51
N PRO A 58 -10.84 -0.86 6.14
CA PRO A 58 -11.74 -0.22 5.17
C PRO A 58 -12.19 1.17 5.61
N ASP A 59 -12.32 1.42 6.92
CA ASP A 59 -12.69 2.72 7.49
C ASP A 59 -11.51 3.69 7.67
N ALA A 60 -10.32 3.36 7.14
CA ALA A 60 -9.15 4.20 7.28
C ALA A 60 -9.31 5.53 6.53
N ILE A 61 -8.82 6.61 7.14
CA ILE A 61 -8.69 7.90 6.46
C ILE A 61 -7.52 7.80 5.49
N ARG A 62 -7.81 7.91 4.20
CA ARG A 62 -6.81 7.84 3.13
C ARG A 62 -6.31 9.23 2.80
N ILE A 63 -5.01 9.41 2.86
CA ILE A 63 -4.34 10.69 2.56
C ILE A 63 -3.32 10.43 1.45
N LEU A 64 -3.45 11.16 0.35
CA LEU A 64 -2.45 11.13 -0.70
C LEU A 64 -1.21 11.86 -0.20
N ASP A 65 -0.05 11.21 -0.30
CA ASP A 65 1.22 11.80 0.06
C ASP A 65 1.40 13.17 -0.61
N PHE A 66 1.68 14.20 0.20
CA PHE A 66 1.78 15.57 -0.28
C PHE A 66 2.86 15.76 -1.35
N ALA A 67 4.04 15.13 -1.19
CA ALA A 67 5.11 15.23 -2.17
C ALA A 67 4.71 14.54 -3.49
N HIS A 68 3.97 13.43 -3.41
CA HIS A 68 3.41 12.76 -4.58
C HIS A 68 2.38 13.63 -5.31
N ALA A 69 1.43 14.22 -4.58
CA ALA A 69 0.46 15.16 -5.16
C ALA A 69 1.15 16.39 -5.78
N ALA A 70 2.14 16.95 -5.09
CA ALA A 70 2.95 18.05 -5.60
C ALA A 70 3.71 17.65 -6.88
N GLY A 71 4.15 16.38 -7.01
CA GLY A 71 4.73 15.86 -8.24
C GLY A 71 3.79 15.96 -9.45
N TYR A 72 2.49 15.72 -9.29
CA TYR A 72 1.51 15.91 -10.37
C TYR A 72 1.27 17.38 -10.70
N ILE A 73 1.25 18.25 -9.69
CA ILE A 73 1.20 19.71 -9.91
C ILE A 73 2.43 20.18 -10.67
N ALA A 74 3.62 19.68 -10.33
CA ALA A 74 4.86 19.99 -11.03
C ALA A 74 4.80 19.53 -12.49
N LYS A 75 4.35 18.30 -12.77
CA LYS A 75 4.16 17.80 -14.15
C LYS A 75 3.25 18.72 -14.97
N LEU A 76 2.11 19.11 -14.40
CA LEU A 76 1.16 20.02 -15.04
C LEU A 76 1.79 21.39 -15.31
N GLY A 77 2.47 21.97 -14.31
CA GLY A 77 3.14 23.27 -14.44
C GLY A 77 4.27 23.27 -15.47
N LYS A 78 5.12 22.24 -15.48
CA LYS A 78 6.22 22.10 -16.43
C LYS A 78 5.70 21.93 -17.86
N ALA A 79 4.61 21.18 -18.05
CA ALA A 79 4.00 21.02 -19.36
C ALA A 79 3.56 22.37 -19.96
N ILE A 80 2.98 23.25 -19.14
CA ILE A 80 2.40 24.52 -19.60
C ILE A 80 3.44 25.65 -19.65
N LEU A 81 4.25 25.80 -18.61
CA LEU A 81 5.21 26.90 -18.50
C LEU A 81 6.54 26.60 -19.18
N GLY A 82 6.87 25.32 -19.39
CA GLY A 82 8.21 24.85 -19.73
C GLY A 82 9.01 24.48 -18.47
N GLU A 83 9.83 23.43 -18.58
CA GLU A 83 10.63 22.92 -17.46
C GLU A 83 11.67 23.93 -16.96
N ASP A 84 12.31 24.66 -17.88
CA ASP A 84 13.35 25.65 -17.60
C ASP A 84 12.79 27.07 -17.39
N SER A 85 11.47 27.20 -17.26
CA SER A 85 10.84 28.50 -17.13
C SER A 85 11.16 29.17 -15.79
N PRO A 86 11.62 30.44 -15.79
CA PRO A 86 11.88 31.17 -14.54
C PRO A 86 10.59 31.42 -13.73
N GLN A 87 9.42 31.30 -14.36
CA GLN A 87 8.12 31.47 -13.70
C GLN A 87 7.68 30.21 -12.94
N PHE A 88 8.17 29.02 -13.35
CA PHE A 88 7.73 27.73 -12.79
C PHE A 88 7.95 27.61 -11.29
N PRO A 89 9.13 27.95 -10.70
CA PRO A 89 9.35 27.79 -9.26
C PRO A 89 8.37 28.60 -8.40
N ARG A 90 8.10 29.85 -8.80
CA ARG A 90 7.16 30.73 -8.09
C ARG A 90 5.73 30.21 -8.20
N TRP A 91 5.31 29.83 -9.41
CA TRP A 91 4.00 29.23 -9.62
C TRP A 91 3.83 27.94 -8.81
N PHE A 92 4.82 27.05 -8.83
CA PHE A 92 4.78 25.77 -8.12
C PHE A 92 4.67 25.94 -6.60
N GLN A 93 5.44 26.87 -6.03
CA GLN A 93 5.36 27.21 -4.61
C GLN A 93 3.96 27.74 -4.25
N GLN A 94 3.38 28.60 -5.09
CA GLN A 94 2.03 29.12 -4.89
C GLN A 94 0.98 28.00 -4.93
N GLN A 95 1.06 27.08 -5.90
CA GLN A 95 0.13 25.95 -5.98
C GLN A 95 0.28 25.00 -4.80
N CYS A 96 1.51 24.69 -4.37
CA CYS A 96 1.75 23.88 -3.16
C CYS A 96 1.20 24.56 -1.90
N HIS A 97 1.32 25.88 -1.80
CA HIS A 97 0.71 26.65 -0.70
C HIS A 97 -0.81 26.56 -0.76
N GLN A 98 -1.43 26.81 -1.92
CA GLN A 98 -2.89 26.67 -2.07
C GLN A 98 -3.36 25.25 -1.71
N LEU A 99 -2.66 24.22 -2.17
CA LEU A 99 -2.98 22.82 -1.87
C LEU A 99 -3.03 22.53 -0.37
N LYS A 100 -2.16 23.17 0.43
CA LYS A 100 -2.12 23.01 1.90
C LYS A 100 -3.18 23.82 2.66
N HIS A 101 -3.81 24.80 2.03
CA HIS A 101 -4.55 25.87 2.71
C HIS A 101 -5.95 26.15 2.13
N ARG A 102 -6.26 25.68 0.93
CA ARG A 102 -7.56 25.84 0.26
C ARG A 102 -8.23 24.49 0.06
N PRO A 103 -9.58 24.43 0.06
CA PRO A 103 -10.31 23.19 -0.21
C PRO A 103 -9.88 22.52 -1.52
N SER A 104 -9.90 21.18 -1.53
CA SER A 104 -9.43 20.40 -2.68
C SER A 104 -10.14 20.74 -4.00
N HIS A 105 -11.47 20.95 -3.97
CA HIS A 105 -12.25 21.36 -5.14
C HIS A 105 -11.78 22.70 -5.74
N HIS A 106 -11.40 23.67 -4.89
CA HIS A 106 -10.89 24.96 -5.34
C HIS A 106 -9.53 24.80 -6.02
N ASN A 107 -8.62 24.01 -5.44
CA ASN A 107 -7.32 23.74 -6.04
C ASN A 107 -7.46 23.02 -7.39
N LEU A 108 -8.34 22.01 -7.48
CA LEU A 108 -8.60 21.29 -8.72
C LEU A 108 -9.19 22.20 -9.80
N ALA A 109 -10.12 23.09 -9.44
CA ALA A 109 -10.68 24.08 -10.37
C ALA A 109 -9.59 25.05 -10.87
N ASN A 110 -8.73 25.56 -9.99
CA ASN A 110 -7.62 26.45 -10.37
C ASN A 110 -6.63 25.74 -11.30
N LEU A 111 -6.27 24.49 -11.01
CA LEU A 111 -5.38 23.68 -11.87
C LEU A 111 -6.03 23.38 -13.22
N ALA A 112 -7.34 23.10 -13.25
CA ALA A 112 -8.08 22.85 -14.49
C ALA A 112 -8.16 24.11 -15.36
N TRP A 113 -8.44 25.28 -14.75
CA TRP A 113 -8.42 26.56 -15.45
C TRP A 113 -7.04 26.88 -16.01
N PHE A 114 -5.99 26.73 -15.19
CA PHE A 114 -4.61 26.93 -15.65
C PHE A 114 -4.25 25.96 -16.80
N GLY A 115 -4.75 24.72 -16.71
CA GLY A 115 -4.63 23.67 -17.70
C GLY A 115 -5.12 24.01 -19.11
N GLN A 116 -6.04 24.98 -19.25
CA GLN A 116 -6.58 25.41 -20.55
C GLN A 116 -5.54 26.09 -21.45
N GLN A 117 -4.39 26.49 -20.88
CA GLN A 117 -3.28 27.06 -21.65
C GLN A 117 -2.48 26.03 -22.44
N ALA A 118 -2.74 24.72 -22.25
CA ALA A 118 -2.10 23.67 -23.03
C ALA A 118 -2.46 23.78 -24.53
N SER A 119 -1.48 24.09 -25.37
CA SER A 119 -1.66 24.36 -26.80
C SER A 119 -1.32 23.16 -27.67
N THR A 120 -0.44 22.26 -27.22
CA THR A 120 -0.08 21.04 -27.95
C THR A 120 -0.81 19.81 -27.43
N LEU A 121 -0.94 18.78 -28.28
CA LEU A 121 -1.57 17.51 -27.90
C LEU A 121 -0.83 16.83 -26.73
N GLU A 122 0.50 16.93 -26.71
CA GLU A 122 1.34 16.38 -25.64
C GLU A 122 1.08 17.09 -24.29
N GLN A 123 1.01 18.43 -24.31
CA GLN A 123 0.67 19.22 -23.13
C GLN A 123 -0.74 18.85 -22.64
N GLN A 124 -1.72 18.81 -23.53
CA GLN A 124 -3.10 18.46 -23.19
C GLN A 124 -3.20 17.08 -22.56
N THR A 125 -2.49 16.09 -23.11
CA THR A 125 -2.44 14.73 -22.56
C THR A 125 -1.81 14.70 -21.17
N THR A 126 -0.69 15.40 -20.98
CA THR A 126 0.00 15.48 -19.69
C THR A 126 -0.87 16.16 -18.62
N VAL A 127 -1.48 17.30 -18.97
CA VAL A 127 -2.38 18.06 -18.10
C VAL A 127 -3.61 17.22 -17.75
N ALA A 128 -4.26 16.60 -18.73
CA ALA A 128 -5.44 15.77 -18.52
C ALA A 128 -5.14 14.57 -17.61
N SER A 129 -4.02 13.88 -17.83
CA SER A 129 -3.57 12.76 -16.99
C SER A 129 -3.32 13.19 -15.55
N ALA A 130 -2.61 14.31 -15.35
CA ALA A 130 -2.33 14.82 -14.02
C ALA A 130 -3.58 15.29 -13.27
N LEU A 131 -4.48 16.01 -13.95
CA LEU A 131 -5.76 16.44 -13.39
C LEU A 131 -6.63 15.23 -13.04
N HIS A 132 -6.77 14.29 -13.96
CA HIS A 132 -7.56 13.08 -13.75
C HIS A 132 -7.07 12.31 -12.51
N TYR A 133 -5.75 12.13 -12.38
CA TYR A 133 -5.16 11.45 -11.24
C TYR A 133 -5.53 12.12 -9.90
N LEU A 134 -5.44 13.45 -9.83
CA LEU A 134 -5.76 14.23 -8.62
C LEU A 134 -7.27 14.29 -8.36
N GLN A 135 -8.10 14.40 -9.39
CA GLN A 135 -9.57 14.41 -9.30
C GLN A 135 -10.12 13.09 -8.74
N GLN A 136 -9.62 11.96 -9.23
CA GLN A 136 -9.96 10.63 -8.69
C GLN A 136 -9.62 10.49 -7.19
N ARG A 137 -8.75 11.37 -6.69
CA ARG A 137 -8.25 11.37 -5.30
C ARG A 137 -8.63 12.65 -4.56
N GLN A 138 -9.65 13.38 -5.00
CA GLN A 138 -10.04 14.67 -4.42
C GLN A 138 -10.25 14.60 -2.89
N ALA A 139 -10.87 13.53 -2.40
CA ALA A 139 -11.07 13.31 -0.97
C ALA A 139 -9.74 13.08 -0.21
N MET A 140 -8.74 12.48 -0.87
CA MET A 140 -7.43 12.17 -0.29
C MET A 140 -6.47 13.37 -0.29
N ILE A 141 -6.83 14.49 -0.93
CA ILE A 141 -6.02 15.72 -0.99
C ILE A 141 -6.66 16.89 -0.23
N ASP A 142 -7.61 16.62 0.68
CA ASP A 142 -8.15 17.63 1.59
C ASP A 142 -7.17 17.94 2.75
N TYR A 143 -5.98 18.41 2.37
CA TYR A 143 -4.92 18.74 3.32
C TYR A 143 -5.31 19.80 4.36
N PRO A 144 -6.11 20.84 4.06
CA PRO A 144 -6.59 21.75 5.10
C PRO A 144 -7.35 21.00 6.20
N HIS A 145 -8.27 20.10 5.83
CA HIS A 145 -9.01 19.29 6.79
C HIS A 145 -8.10 18.36 7.60
N PHE A 146 -7.18 17.66 6.93
CA PHE A 146 -6.23 16.77 7.59
C PHE A 146 -5.33 17.51 8.58
N ARG A 147 -4.80 18.68 8.19
CA ARG A 147 -3.97 19.52 9.05
C ARG A 147 -4.72 20.09 10.24
N LEU A 148 -5.98 20.51 10.06
CA LEU A 148 -6.84 20.98 11.15
C LEU A 148 -7.01 19.90 12.22
N ARG A 149 -7.07 18.63 11.79
CA ARG A 149 -7.16 17.45 12.66
C ARG A 149 -5.81 16.93 13.16
N GLY A 150 -4.70 17.57 12.78
CA GLY A 150 -3.34 17.13 13.12
C GLY A 150 -2.86 15.87 12.39
N LEU A 151 -3.58 15.39 11.37
CA LEU A 151 -3.19 14.18 10.65
C LEU A 151 -1.92 14.39 9.82
N PRO A 152 -1.06 13.37 9.69
CA PRO A 152 0.10 13.45 8.82
C PRO A 152 -0.33 13.55 7.35
N ILE A 153 0.32 14.43 6.60
CA ILE A 153 0.05 14.65 5.17
C ILE A 153 1.15 14.13 4.24
N GLY A 154 2.22 13.58 4.82
CA GLY A 154 3.37 13.08 4.07
C GLY A 154 3.93 11.80 4.70
N SER A 155 4.54 10.99 3.85
CA SER A 155 5.08 9.67 4.13
C SER A 155 6.57 9.71 4.53
N GLY A 156 7.07 10.86 5.03
CA GLY A 156 8.48 11.02 5.38
C GLY A 156 9.00 9.99 6.40
N SER A 157 8.14 9.50 7.31
CA SER A 157 8.46 8.38 8.20
C SER A 157 8.69 7.07 7.45
N VAL A 158 7.92 6.80 6.39
CA VAL A 158 8.07 5.64 5.51
C VAL A 158 9.35 5.78 4.67
N GLU A 159 9.64 6.96 4.13
CA GLU A 159 10.86 7.20 3.37
C GLU A 159 12.12 7.01 4.23
N SER A 160 12.12 7.56 5.45
CA SER A 160 13.19 7.34 6.43
C SER A 160 13.34 5.86 6.76
N SER A 161 12.23 5.16 6.99
CA SER A 161 12.22 3.71 7.25
C SER A 161 12.77 2.91 6.06
N HIS A 162 12.42 3.26 4.83
CA HIS A 162 12.95 2.62 3.63
C HIS A 162 14.46 2.81 3.50
N LYS A 163 14.97 4.02 3.80
CA LYS A 163 16.41 4.30 3.85
C LYS A 163 17.11 3.45 4.91
N GLN A 164 16.54 3.38 6.12
CA GLN A 164 17.12 2.65 7.25
C GLN A 164 17.05 1.14 7.11
N VAL A 165 15.90 0.57 6.70
CA VAL A 165 15.68 -0.87 6.67
C VAL A 165 16.27 -1.51 5.41
N VAL A 166 16.01 -0.90 4.24
CA VAL A 166 16.34 -1.48 2.93
C VAL A 166 17.62 -0.88 2.37
N GLN A 167 17.69 0.44 2.18
CA GLN A 167 18.79 1.05 1.42
C GLN A 167 20.14 0.86 2.09
N SER A 168 20.22 1.03 3.41
CA SER A 168 21.47 0.95 4.17
C SER A 168 22.18 -0.40 4.06
N ARG A 169 21.46 -1.47 3.69
CA ARG A 169 22.04 -2.83 3.63
C ARG A 169 21.82 -3.56 2.32
N MET A 170 20.88 -3.14 1.49
CA MET A 170 20.51 -3.86 0.26
C MET A 170 20.85 -3.10 -1.01
N LYS A 171 21.19 -1.80 -0.93
CA LYS A 171 21.47 -0.96 -2.10
C LYS A 171 22.85 -0.29 -2.07
N GLN A 172 23.82 -0.80 -1.30
CA GLN A 172 25.19 -0.25 -1.34
C GLN A 172 26.01 -0.85 -2.48
N ALA A 173 27.10 -0.17 -2.84
CA ALA A 173 28.00 -0.58 -3.90
C ALA A 173 28.53 -2.01 -3.67
N GLY A 174 28.54 -2.82 -4.73
CA GLY A 174 29.03 -4.20 -4.70
C GLY A 174 28.08 -5.24 -4.09
N MET A 175 26.89 -4.86 -3.60
CA MET A 175 25.94 -5.80 -3.01
C MET A 175 25.13 -6.54 -4.08
N ARG A 176 25.14 -7.87 -4.00
CA ARG A 176 24.29 -8.76 -4.82
C ARG A 176 23.62 -9.75 -3.90
N TRP A 177 22.31 -9.93 -4.08
CA TRP A 177 21.48 -10.83 -3.28
C TRP A 177 20.73 -11.75 -4.21
N ALA A 178 20.62 -13.02 -3.86
CA ALA A 178 19.65 -13.90 -4.49
C ALA A 178 18.26 -13.62 -3.90
N ASP A 179 17.25 -13.58 -4.75
CA ASP A 179 15.88 -13.15 -4.39
C ASP A 179 15.32 -13.93 -3.19
N HIS A 180 15.60 -15.24 -3.12
CA HIS A 180 15.11 -16.11 -2.04
C HIS A 180 15.70 -15.80 -0.66
N TYR A 181 16.83 -15.10 -0.57
CA TYR A 181 17.41 -14.68 0.70
C TYR A 181 16.91 -13.31 1.17
N LEU A 182 16.31 -12.51 0.29
CA LEU A 182 15.98 -11.11 0.55
C LEU A 182 14.99 -10.96 1.71
N ASN A 183 13.95 -11.79 1.75
CA ASN A 183 12.95 -11.78 2.81
C ASN A 183 13.54 -12.14 4.18
N GLY A 184 14.50 -13.07 4.24
CA GLY A 184 15.22 -13.41 5.47
C GLY A 184 16.02 -12.22 6.00
N PHE A 185 16.75 -11.53 5.12
CA PHE A 185 17.47 -10.31 5.49
C PHE A 185 16.53 -9.17 5.91
N LEU A 186 15.42 -8.97 5.20
CA LEU A 186 14.42 -7.97 5.57
C LEU A 186 13.83 -8.28 6.94
N ALA A 187 13.54 -9.54 7.26
CA ALA A 187 13.04 -9.95 8.57
C ALA A 187 14.05 -9.58 9.68
N LEU A 188 15.33 -9.93 9.52
CA LEU A 188 16.37 -9.57 10.49
C LEU A 188 16.54 -8.06 10.65
N ARG A 189 16.54 -7.30 9.55
CA ARG A 189 16.63 -5.82 9.59
C ARG A 189 15.43 -5.20 10.31
N ASN A 190 14.22 -5.71 10.06
CA ASN A 190 13.02 -5.28 10.77
C ASN A 190 13.10 -5.59 12.27
N LEU A 191 13.70 -6.72 12.69
CA LEU A 191 13.90 -6.98 14.12
C LEU A 191 14.81 -5.94 14.77
N ILE A 192 15.90 -5.56 14.10
CA ILE A 192 16.83 -4.54 14.61
C ILE A 192 16.17 -3.17 14.67
N VAL A 193 15.56 -2.70 13.59
CA VAL A 193 15.00 -1.33 13.50
C VAL A 193 13.77 -1.14 14.39
N ASN A 194 13.10 -2.23 14.78
CA ASN A 194 11.96 -2.19 15.69
C ASN A 194 12.33 -2.52 17.15
N ASP A 195 13.61 -2.60 17.50
CA ASP A 195 14.11 -2.97 18.83
C ASP A 195 13.54 -4.32 19.35
N ARG A 196 13.46 -5.30 18.45
CA ARG A 196 12.90 -6.64 18.69
C ARG A 196 13.89 -7.77 18.43
N TRP A 197 15.18 -7.47 18.49
CA TRP A 197 16.23 -8.45 18.22
C TRP A 197 16.10 -9.68 19.14
N ASP A 198 15.99 -9.47 20.44
CA ASP A 198 15.98 -10.57 21.41
C ASP A 198 14.77 -11.50 21.24
N GLU A 199 13.58 -10.93 21.03
CA GLU A 199 12.35 -11.67 20.75
C GLU A 199 12.49 -12.53 19.49
N GLY A 200 12.90 -11.91 18.37
CA GLY A 200 13.01 -12.60 17.10
C GLY A 200 14.17 -13.61 17.06
N TRP A 201 15.29 -13.30 17.72
CA TRP A 201 16.43 -14.19 17.82
C TRP A 201 16.12 -15.42 18.68
N LEU A 202 15.40 -15.26 19.79
CA LEU A 202 14.95 -16.38 20.62
C LEU A 202 14.03 -17.32 19.83
N ALA A 203 13.05 -16.76 19.10
CA ALA A 203 12.15 -17.55 18.26
C ALA A 203 12.92 -18.31 17.16
N THR A 204 13.80 -17.61 16.45
CA THR A 204 14.61 -18.15 15.34
C THR A 204 15.56 -19.25 15.83
N SER A 205 16.31 -19.00 16.91
CA SER A 205 17.24 -19.98 17.48
C SER A 205 16.53 -21.20 18.03
N THR A 206 15.34 -21.02 18.62
CA THR A 206 14.52 -22.13 19.11
C THR A 206 14.00 -23.00 17.97
N PHE A 207 13.56 -22.40 16.87
CA PHE A 207 13.16 -23.12 15.67
C PHE A 207 14.31 -23.99 15.13
N PHE A 208 15.49 -23.40 14.91
CA PHE A 208 16.64 -24.16 14.40
C PHE A 208 17.15 -25.22 15.39
N ARG A 209 17.10 -24.97 16.70
CA ARG A 209 17.41 -26.00 17.72
C ARG A 209 16.45 -27.20 17.62
N ARG A 210 15.16 -26.96 17.40
CA ARG A 210 14.17 -28.02 17.21
C ARG A 210 14.44 -28.83 15.95
N GLN A 211 14.81 -28.17 14.85
CA GLN A 211 15.15 -28.85 13.59
C GLN A 211 16.46 -29.66 13.64
N ARG A 212 17.43 -29.24 14.48
CA ARG A 212 18.73 -29.92 14.61
C ARG A 212 18.72 -31.08 15.60
N ARG A 213 17.62 -31.31 16.34
CA ARG A 213 17.49 -32.55 17.13
C ARG A 213 17.47 -33.72 16.14
N PRO A 214 18.41 -34.68 16.23
CA PRO A 214 18.31 -35.88 15.41
C PRO A 214 16.94 -36.53 15.65
N ALA A 215 16.33 -37.05 14.60
CA ALA A 215 15.08 -37.79 14.66
C ALA A 215 15.28 -39.10 15.44
N GLN A 216 15.48 -38.99 16.74
CA GLN A 216 15.69 -40.12 17.63
C GLN A 216 14.38 -40.35 18.38
N GLY A 217 13.54 -41.23 17.83
CA GLY A 217 12.50 -41.92 18.59
C GLY A 217 11.09 -41.34 18.58
N GLN A 218 10.64 -40.63 17.53
CA GLN A 218 9.20 -40.46 17.33
C GLN A 218 8.68 -41.55 16.40
N LYS A 219 8.04 -42.58 16.98
CA LYS A 219 7.08 -43.41 16.22
C LYS A 219 6.09 -42.43 15.58
N ALA A 220 5.89 -42.55 14.28
CA ALA A 220 4.93 -41.74 13.54
C ALA A 220 3.56 -41.83 14.22
N SER A 221 3.19 -40.78 14.93
CA SER A 221 1.78 -40.51 15.19
C SER A 221 1.22 -39.94 13.89
N PRO A 222 0.01 -40.36 13.46
CA PRO A 222 -0.55 -39.88 12.21
C PRO A 222 -0.58 -38.35 12.23
N VAL A 223 0.10 -37.76 11.24
CA VAL A 223 0.14 -36.32 11.04
C VAL A 223 -1.29 -35.88 10.72
N THR A 224 -1.99 -35.33 11.70
CA THR A 224 -3.16 -34.51 11.40
C THR A 224 -2.58 -33.21 10.83
N PRO A 225 -2.92 -32.81 9.60
CA PRO A 225 -2.44 -31.55 9.05
C PRO A 225 -2.86 -30.39 9.95
N PRO A 226 -2.05 -29.31 10.06
CA PRO A 226 -2.46 -28.13 10.80
C PRO A 226 -3.71 -27.56 10.15
N LEU A 227 -4.70 -27.17 10.98
CA LEU A 227 -5.87 -26.43 10.53
C LEU A 227 -5.41 -25.23 9.70
N THR A 228 -5.77 -25.25 8.43
CA THR A 228 -5.62 -24.16 7.48
C THR A 228 -6.83 -23.23 7.57
N PHE A 229 -6.74 -22.02 7.02
CA PHE A 229 -7.87 -21.10 6.99
C PHE A 229 -9.08 -21.65 6.18
N ALA A 230 -8.85 -22.63 5.30
CA ALA A 230 -9.92 -23.36 4.63
C ALA A 230 -10.69 -24.30 5.59
N ASP A 231 -10.01 -24.83 6.62
CA ASP A 231 -10.61 -25.70 7.64
C ASP A 231 -11.46 -24.93 8.66
N VAL A 232 -11.29 -23.60 8.75
CA VAL A 232 -12.13 -22.69 9.55
C VAL A 232 -13.40 -22.28 8.79
N LEU A 233 -13.44 -22.48 7.46
CA LEU A 233 -14.57 -22.12 6.61
C LEU A 233 -15.48 -23.30 6.24
N VAL A 234 -15.16 -24.53 6.69
CA VAL A 234 -16.12 -25.64 6.67
C VAL A 234 -16.78 -25.73 8.04
N ALA A 235 -17.65 -24.76 8.31
CA ALA A 235 -18.78 -24.98 9.21
C ALA A 235 -19.98 -25.31 8.33
N ASP A 236 -19.99 -26.51 7.73
CA ASP A 236 -21.25 -27.13 7.35
C ASP A 236 -21.80 -27.83 8.59
N ASP A 237 -22.54 -27.05 9.36
CA ASP A 237 -23.85 -27.48 9.83
C ASP A 237 -24.82 -26.34 9.48
N ILE A 238 -25.05 -26.14 8.19
CA ILE A 238 -26.15 -25.33 7.63
C ILE A 238 -27.33 -26.25 7.27
N ASP A 239 -27.46 -27.41 7.92
CA ASP A 239 -28.64 -28.30 7.79
C ASP A 239 -29.42 -28.48 9.10
N ALA A 240 -29.11 -27.73 10.16
CA ALA A 240 -30.08 -27.55 11.24
C ALA A 240 -31.23 -26.66 10.72
N PRO A 241 -32.48 -27.14 10.63
CA PRO A 241 -33.58 -26.33 10.11
C PRO A 241 -33.84 -25.16 11.06
N VAL A 242 -33.38 -23.98 10.66
CA VAL A 242 -33.82 -22.73 11.29
C VAL A 242 -35.27 -22.52 10.88
N THR A 243 -36.18 -22.70 11.83
CA THR A 243 -37.60 -22.40 11.63
C THR A 243 -37.77 -20.88 11.64
N LEU A 244 -37.86 -20.27 10.45
CA LEU A 244 -38.30 -18.89 10.29
C LEU A 244 -39.79 -18.87 9.92
N PRO A 245 -40.60 -17.97 10.50
CA PRO A 245 -42.01 -17.87 10.18
C PRO A 245 -42.22 -17.43 8.73
N SER A 246 -43.14 -18.10 8.07
CA SER A 246 -43.50 -17.92 6.67
C SER A 246 -44.09 -16.54 6.40
N THR A 247 -43.51 -15.80 5.46
CA THR A 247 -44.24 -14.79 4.67
C THR A 247 -43.82 -14.84 3.21
N SER A 248 -44.74 -15.40 2.43
CA SER A 248 -45.13 -15.08 1.05
C SER A 248 -44.23 -14.23 0.14
N SER A 249 -43.96 -14.87 -1.01
CA SER A 249 -44.11 -14.36 -2.38
C SER A 249 -43.16 -13.30 -2.93
N GLY A 250 -42.36 -13.74 -3.91
CA GLY A 250 -42.19 -13.06 -5.18
C GLY A 250 -40.87 -12.31 -5.38
N LEU A 251 -39.97 -12.87 -6.20
CA LEU A 251 -39.50 -12.22 -7.45
C LEU A 251 -38.33 -13.01 -8.10
N GLN A 252 -38.62 -13.39 -9.35
CA GLN A 252 -37.80 -13.65 -10.55
C GLN A 252 -36.29 -13.99 -10.50
N LYS A 253 -35.96 -15.02 -11.30
CA LYS A 253 -34.63 -15.47 -11.74
C LYS A 253 -34.00 -14.52 -12.78
N SER A 254 -32.68 -14.35 -12.75
CA SER A 254 -31.75 -14.49 -13.92
C SER A 254 -30.29 -14.32 -13.43
N SER A 255 -29.42 -15.33 -13.54
CA SER A 255 -28.60 -15.77 -14.70
C SER A 255 -27.31 -14.94 -14.92
N TRP A 256 -26.25 -15.27 -14.17
CA TRP A 256 -24.87 -15.03 -14.58
C TRP A 256 -24.04 -16.31 -14.40
N ARG A 257 -24.14 -17.23 -15.37
CA ARG A 257 -23.08 -18.19 -15.67
C ARG A 257 -22.54 -17.86 -17.05
N LYS A 258 -21.28 -17.44 -17.12
CA LYS A 258 -20.28 -17.77 -18.15
C LYS A 258 -19.07 -16.83 -18.00
N PHE A 259 -18.04 -17.31 -17.30
CA PHE A 259 -16.66 -16.96 -17.62
C PHE A 259 -15.85 -18.25 -17.63
N HIS A 260 -15.29 -18.59 -18.79
CA HIS A 260 -14.29 -19.63 -18.97
C HIS A 260 -12.91 -19.00 -18.75
N LEU A 261 -12.07 -19.66 -17.95
CA LEU A 261 -10.65 -19.33 -17.81
C LEU A 261 -9.90 -19.86 -19.05
N GLY A 262 -9.35 -18.96 -19.85
CA GLY A 262 -8.37 -19.29 -20.89
C GLY A 262 -6.95 -19.44 -20.29
N PRO A 263 -6.06 -20.22 -20.93
CA PRO A 263 -4.80 -20.67 -20.33
C PRO A 263 -3.73 -19.56 -20.20
N PRO A 264 -2.77 -19.72 -19.26
CA PRO A 264 -1.79 -18.69 -18.96
C PRO A 264 -0.59 -18.75 -19.91
N SER A 265 -0.56 -17.86 -20.91
CA SER A 265 0.69 -17.55 -21.63
C SER A 265 0.67 -16.13 -22.21
N LYS A 266 1.42 -15.21 -21.56
CA LYS A 266 2.03 -13.98 -22.12
C LYS A 266 2.63 -13.12 -20.99
N TRP A 267 3.82 -13.49 -20.51
CA TRP A 267 4.66 -12.61 -19.66
C TRP A 267 6.14 -12.62 -20.09
N ALA A 268 6.43 -12.81 -21.38
CA ALA A 268 7.79 -12.93 -21.90
C ALA A 268 8.32 -11.73 -22.71
N SER A 269 7.70 -10.53 -22.64
CA SER A 269 8.10 -9.41 -23.51
C SER A 269 8.57 -8.13 -22.80
N TYR A 270 8.74 -8.10 -21.47
CA TYR A 270 9.14 -6.87 -20.77
C TYR A 270 10.61 -6.83 -20.34
N ARG A 271 11.51 -7.50 -21.09
CA ARG A 271 12.96 -7.52 -20.82
C ARG A 271 13.82 -7.25 -22.07
N ALA A 272 13.37 -6.38 -22.96
CA ALA A 272 14.16 -5.90 -24.10
C ALA A 272 13.77 -4.46 -24.48
N GLN A 273 14.16 -3.48 -23.66
CA GLN A 273 14.20 -2.05 -24.03
C GLN A 273 14.98 -1.19 -23.00
N GLN A 274 16.14 -1.69 -22.54
CA GLN A 274 17.16 -0.90 -21.83
C GLN A 274 18.58 -1.29 -22.28
N ASN A 275 18.77 -1.33 -23.60
CA ASN A 275 20.08 -1.21 -24.24
C ASN A 275 19.81 -0.53 -25.59
N ASP A 276 19.91 0.80 -25.60
CA ASP A 276 20.64 1.57 -26.62
C ASP A 276 20.37 3.07 -26.41
N SER A 277 21.47 3.81 -26.23
CA SER A 277 21.65 5.27 -26.06
C SER A 277 21.44 5.83 -24.64
#